data_AF-A0A7X9IGQ3-F1
#
_entry.id   AF-A0A7X9IGQ3-F1
#
_cell.length_a   1.000
_cell.length_b   1.000
_cell.length_c   1.000
_cell.angle_alpha   90.00
_cell.angle_beta   90.00
_cell.angle_gamma   90.00
#
_symmetry.space_group_name_H-M   'P 1'
#
loop_
_entity.id
_entity.type
_entity.pdbx_description
1 polymer ?
#
loop_
_entity_poly.entity_id
_entity_poly.type
_entity_poly.pdbx_seq_one_letter_code
_entity_poly.pdbx_strand_id
1 'polypeptide(L)' 'GTDPAAFRTGLKASRVSRTGIDAARVEALVAERQTARANKDFARSDDIRDELAALGVEVKDTPAGPEWDVA' A
#
# COMPACT_ATOMS: atom_id res chain seq x y z
N GLY A 1 10.58 -2.25 -28.49
CA GLY A 1 10.77 -1.56 -27.20
C GLY A 1 9.54 -1.81 -26.38
N THR A 2 9.60 -2.79 -25.47
CA THR A 2 8.49 -3.09 -24.57
C THR A 2 8.76 -2.29 -23.31
N ASP A 3 7.94 -1.27 -23.08
CA ASP A 3 8.01 -0.47 -21.88
C ASP A 3 7.76 -1.37 -20.65
N PRO A 4 8.75 -1.58 -19.76
CA PRO A 4 8.60 -2.49 -18.63
C PRO A 4 7.64 -1.95 -17.57
N ALA A 5 7.16 -0.69 -17.67
CA ALA A 5 6.17 -0.16 -16.74
C ALA A 5 4.75 -0.67 -17.04
N ALA A 6 4.38 -0.83 -18.32
CA ALA A 6 3.04 -1.26 -18.72
C ALA A 6 2.71 -2.71 -18.33
N PHE A 7 3.72 -3.59 -18.31
CA PHE A 7 3.54 -4.99 -17.91
C PHE A 7 3.26 -5.14 -16.39
N ARG A 8 3.72 -4.19 -15.57
CA ARG A 8 3.52 -4.22 -14.11
C ARG A 8 2.08 -3.90 -13.72
N THR A 9 1.42 -3.00 -14.45
CA THR A 9 0.04 -2.58 -14.13
C THR A 9 -1.00 -3.66 -14.42
N GLY A 10 -0.83 -4.44 -15.50
CA GLY A 10 -1.75 -5.54 -15.83
C GLY A 10 -1.70 -6.72 -14.85
N LEU A 11 -0.54 -6.97 -14.25
CA LEU A 11 -0.37 -8.02 -13.23
C LEU A 11 -0.85 -7.60 -11.84
N LYS A 12 -0.83 -6.30 -11.53
CA LYS A 12 -1.24 -5.78 -10.22
C LYS A 12 -2.71 -6.07 -9.92
N ALA A 13 -3.60 -5.82 -10.88
CA ALA A 13 -5.03 -6.10 -10.73
C ALA A 13 -5.33 -7.61 -10.58
N SER A 14 -4.64 -8.47 -11.33
CA SER A 14 -4.82 -9.93 -11.23
C SER A 14 -4.22 -10.54 -9.96
N ARG A 15 -3.26 -9.88 -9.31
CA ARG A 15 -2.66 -10.33 -8.05
C ARG A 15 -3.53 -9.99 -6.85
N VAL A 16 -4.05 -8.76 -6.75
CA VAL A 16 -4.99 -8.35 -5.68
C VAL A 16 -6.18 -9.30 -5.60
N SER A 17 -6.80 -9.63 -6.75
CA SER A 17 -7.95 -10.55 -6.78
C SER A 17 -7.59 -12.00 -6.44
N ARG A 18 -6.32 -12.40 -6.59
CA ARG A 18 -5.85 -13.77 -6.29
C ARG A 18 -5.34 -13.93 -4.86
N THR A 19 -4.82 -12.88 -4.25
CA THR A 19 -4.25 -12.92 -2.90
C THR A 19 -5.31 -12.70 -1.81
N GLY A 20 -6.52 -12.24 -2.16
CA GLY A 20 -7.58 -11.97 -1.19
C GLY A 20 -7.25 -10.81 -0.26
N ILE A 21 -6.34 -9.93 -0.69
CA ILE A 21 -5.97 -8.74 0.08
C ILE A 21 -7.10 -7.72 -0.06
N ASP A 22 -7.76 -7.42 1.06
CA ASP A 22 -8.81 -6.43 1.14
C ASP A 22 -8.25 -5.03 0.89
N ALA A 23 -8.45 -4.52 -0.32
CA ALA A 23 -8.12 -3.14 -0.69
C ALA A 23 -8.68 -2.13 0.33
N ALA A 24 -9.92 -2.32 0.77
CA ALA A 24 -10.54 -1.48 1.78
C ALA A 24 -9.81 -1.50 3.13
N ARG A 25 -9.23 -2.65 3.53
CA ARG A 25 -8.46 -2.76 4.76
C ARG A 25 -7.12 -2.04 4.63
N VAL A 26 -6.45 -2.21 3.48
CA VAL A 26 -5.21 -1.48 3.19
C VAL A 26 -5.45 0.02 3.18
N GLU A 27 -6.51 0.50 2.51
CA GLU A 27 -6.88 1.91 2.48
C GLU A 27 -7.18 2.47 3.88
N ALA A 28 -7.85 1.71 4.74
CA ALA A 28 -8.10 2.09 6.13
C ALA A 28 -6.79 2.23 6.92
N LEU A 29 -5.88 1.26 6.80
CA LEU A 29 -4.54 1.30 7.43
C LEU A 29 -3.72 2.49 6.92
N VAL A 30 -3.73 2.73 5.62
CA VAL A 30 -3.05 3.86 4.98
C VAL A 30 -3.59 5.20 5.49
N ALA A 31 -4.92 5.33 5.61
CA ALA A 31 -5.55 6.51 6.20
C ALA A 31 -5.15 6.68 7.67
N GLU A 32 -5.15 5.60 8.44
CA GLU A 32 -4.72 5.62 9.85
C GLU A 32 -3.25 6.02 9.99
N ARG A 33 -2.38 5.59 9.07
CA ARG A 33 -0.98 6.03 8.98
C ARG A 33 -0.86 7.53 8.71
N GLN A 34 -1.69 8.10 7.82
CA GLN A 34 -1.71 9.54 7.58
C GLN A 34 -2.18 10.31 8.82
N THR A 35 -3.21 9.82 9.51
CA THR A 35 -3.67 10.40 10.77
C THR A 35 -2.59 10.31 11.85
N ALA A 36 -1.89 9.18 11.97
CA ALA A 36 -0.77 9.01 12.88
C ALA A 36 0.36 10.00 12.56
N ARG A 37 0.74 10.15 11.29
CA ARG A 37 1.72 11.15 10.84
C ARG A 37 1.29 12.58 11.20
N ALA A 38 0.02 12.93 10.99
CA ALA A 38 -0.53 14.23 11.35
C ALA A 38 -0.50 14.48 12.88
N ASN A 39 -0.76 13.45 13.67
CA ASN A 39 -0.65 13.46 15.13
C ASN A 39 0.79 13.33 15.64
N LYS A 40 1.78 13.18 14.74
CA LYS A 40 3.21 12.90 15.05
C LYS A 40 3.44 11.57 15.76
N ASP A 41 2.53 10.63 15.60
CA ASP A 41 2.63 9.23 16.03
C ASP A 41 3.47 8.41 15.03
N PHE A 42 4.79 8.59 15.09
CA PHE A 42 5.72 7.85 14.23
C PHE A 42 5.73 6.34 14.56
N ALA A 43 5.52 5.97 15.82
CA ALA A 43 5.44 4.57 16.24
C ALA A 43 4.28 3.84 15.54
N ARG A 44 3.08 4.43 15.58
CA ARG A 44 1.90 3.87 14.94
C ARG A 44 2.00 3.85 13.42
N SER A 45 2.63 4.88 12.83
CA SER A 45 2.93 4.89 11.40
C SER A 45 3.89 3.78 10.96
N ASP A 46 4.82 3.35 11.82
CA ASP A 46 5.78 2.29 11.51
C ASP A 46 5.15 0.89 11.71
N ASP A 47 4.36 0.72 12.76
CA ASP A 47 3.57 -0.49 13.05
C ASP A 47 2.61 -0.84 11.90
N ILE A 48 1.88 0.16 11.42
CA ILE A 48 0.99 0.01 10.26
C ILE A 48 1.77 -0.38 9.00
N ARG A 49 2.96 0.20 8.79
CA ARG A 49 3.81 -0.15 7.64
C ARG A 49 4.25 -1.61 7.72
N ASP A 50 4.60 -2.10 8.91
CA ASP A 50 5.01 -3.48 9.12
C ASP A 50 3.83 -4.45 8.91
N GLU A 51 2.62 -4.11 9.39
CA GLU A 51 1.41 -4.91 9.18
C GLU A 51 1.09 -5.03 7.67
N LEU A 52 1.22 -3.93 6.93
CA LEU A 52 1.06 -3.93 5.48
C LEU A 52 2.13 -4.78 4.79
N ALA A 53 3.40 -4.62 5.17
CA ALA A 53 4.50 -5.42 4.62
C ALA A 53 4.34 -6.91 4.93
N ALA A 54 3.84 -7.28 6.12
CA ALA A 54 3.55 -8.66 6.51
C ALA A 54 2.42 -9.28 5.68
N LEU A 55 1.47 -8.46 5.20
CA LEU A 55 0.44 -8.85 4.24
C LEU A 55 0.96 -8.92 2.79
N GLY A 56 2.24 -8.59 2.55
CA GLY A 56 2.81 -8.49 1.21
C GLY A 56 2.41 -7.21 0.46
N VAL A 57 1.98 -6.18 1.21
CA VAL A 57 1.55 -4.89 0.69
C VAL A 57 2.63 -3.85 0.95
N GLU A 58 3.18 -3.27 -0.11
CA GLU A 58 4.11 -2.14 -0.02
C GLU A 58 3.34 -0.83 -0.18
N VAL A 59 3.36 0.01 0.87
CA VAL A 59 2.75 1.34 0.84
C VAL A 59 3.78 2.42 0.58
N LYS A 60 3.51 3.22 -0.43
CA LYS A 60 4.32 4.33 -0.90
C LYS A 60 3.57 5.65 -0.70
N ASP A 61 4.08 6.46 0.21
CA ASP A 61 3.57 7.81 0.42
C ASP A 61 4.09 8.71 -0.70
N THR A 62 3.19 9.28 -1.51
CA THR A 62 3.54 10.28 -2.51
C THR A 62 2.83 11.59 -2.18
N PRO A 63 3.37 12.75 -2.61
CA PRO A 63 2.69 14.03 -2.45
C PRO A 63 1.38 14.13 -3.25
N ALA A 64 1.13 13.23 -4.21
CA ALA A 64 -0.13 13.15 -4.94
C ALA A 64 -1.21 12.34 -4.19
N GLY A 65 -0.80 11.55 -3.18
CA GLY A 65 -1.66 10.67 -2.40
C GLY A 65 -0.92 9.40 -1.99
N PRO A 66 -1.43 8.65 -1.01
CA PRO A 66 -0.85 7.38 -0.65
C PRO A 66 -1.16 6.34 -1.73
N GLU A 67 -0.11 5.76 -2.32
CA GLU A 67 -0.23 4.65 -3.26
C GLU A 67 0.23 3.36 -2.58
N TRP A 68 -0.43 2.26 -2.87
CA TRP A 68 0.00 0.95 -2.35
C TRP A 68 0.07 -0.09 -3.46
N ASP A 69 0.96 -1.06 -3.30
CA ASP A 69 1.24 -2.14 -4.23
C ASP A 69 1.27 -3.47 -3.49
N VAL A 70 0.90 -4.55 -4.18
CA VAL A 70 0.96 -5.92 -3.64
C VAL A 70 2.07 -6.65 -4.38
N ALA A 71 3.06 -7.09 -3.62
CA ALA A 71 4.26 -7.77 -4.13
C ALA A 71 3.92 -9.15 -4.74
#